data_AF-A0A7S2JP23-F1
#
_entry.id   AF-A0A7S2JP23-F1
#
_cell.length_a   1.000
_cell.length_b   1.000
_cell.length_c   1.000
_cell.angle_alpha   90.00
_cell.angle_beta   90.00
_cell.angle_gamma   90.00
#
_symmetry.space_group_name_H-M   'P 1'
#
loop_
_entity.id
_entity.type
_entity.pdbx_description
1 polymer ?
#
loop_
_entity_poly.entity_id
_entity_poly.type
_entity_poly.pdbx_seq_one_letter_code
_entity_poly.pdbx_strand_id
1 'polypeptide(L)'
;SSPKKEWCCHRVGKGCGAPAPSVPPAPPAPQPSLAYDCAAGFANWQSGWTPAKQAWCCHREGKGCSVCRPLPRPPSPPGPVKSCVLWGDPHYATFDRSFPSFYMEGVFWLVKSAQVSIQAQYQATPFTHGLAATHAIAISGPFLQNHRLTIGPLEGGAIKWDGQPILPGYGEFGIPGGLGKVVYNSNGKLVDTAMSKLPKNIVHAWLPLNVHLQVMRWPNHINVEITMSPIASGQDGHCGNFNGNPDDDTKDQILQRTGGPVPPDQCLFRSVLRVSGPPKLLTLADCPAAKVRSAEALCLRSRPGVVGSMLDTCSFDVCFGGNQYAEEDGLSE
;
A
#
# COMPACT_ATOMS: atom_id res chain seq x y z
N SER A 1 -68.70 1.75 -19.13
CA SER A 1 -67.86 1.27 -20.24
C SER A 1 -66.42 1.12 -19.76
N SER A 2 -65.67 0.16 -20.31
CA SER A 2 -64.28 -0.14 -19.92
C SER A 2 -63.31 1.07 -19.95
N PRO A 3 -63.38 2.00 -20.92
CA PRO A 3 -62.49 3.17 -20.95
C PRO A 3 -62.66 4.12 -19.75
N LYS A 4 -63.87 4.21 -19.17
CA LYS A 4 -64.12 5.04 -17.99
C LYS A 4 -63.51 4.47 -16.71
N LYS A 5 -63.40 3.13 -16.60
CA LYS A 5 -62.79 2.47 -15.43
C LYS A 5 -61.27 2.72 -15.39
N GLU A 6 -60.62 2.66 -16.53
CA GLU A 6 -59.17 2.84 -16.66
C GLU A 6 -58.76 4.28 -16.36
N TRP A 7 -59.54 5.26 -16.86
CA TRP A 7 -59.35 6.68 -16.52
C TRP A 7 -59.51 6.95 -15.02
N CYS A 8 -60.55 6.40 -14.38
CA CYS A 8 -60.78 6.58 -12.93
C CYS A 8 -59.68 5.96 -12.06
N CYS A 9 -59.15 4.79 -12.46
CA CYS A 9 -58.03 4.17 -11.75
C CYS A 9 -56.76 5.03 -11.84
N HIS A 10 -56.41 5.53 -13.04
CA HIS A 10 -55.19 6.31 -13.24
C HIS A 10 -55.21 7.73 -12.67
N ARG A 11 -56.36 8.42 -12.71
CA ARG A 11 -56.44 9.85 -12.33
C ARG A 11 -56.86 10.09 -10.90
N VAL A 12 -57.68 9.21 -10.32
CA VAL A 12 -58.33 9.44 -9.03
C VAL A 12 -58.14 8.28 -8.05
N GLY A 13 -57.45 7.20 -8.46
CA GLY A 13 -57.12 6.06 -7.61
C GLY A 13 -58.34 5.24 -7.13
N LYS A 14 -59.51 5.39 -7.78
CA LYS A 14 -60.75 4.70 -7.38
C LYS A 14 -61.16 3.65 -8.39
N GLY A 15 -61.45 2.43 -7.90
CA GLY A 15 -61.94 1.32 -8.72
C GLY A 15 -60.84 0.48 -9.40
N CYS A 16 -59.58 0.61 -8.98
CA CYS A 16 -58.50 -0.29 -9.41
C CYS A 16 -58.76 -1.70 -8.84
N GLY A 17 -58.62 -2.74 -9.66
CA GLY A 17 -58.75 -4.12 -9.21
C GLY A 17 -57.69 -4.44 -8.16
N ALA A 18 -58.08 -5.10 -7.07
CA ALA A 18 -57.15 -5.51 -6.03
C ALA A 18 -56.05 -6.41 -6.62
N PRO A 19 -54.77 -6.25 -6.21
CA PRO A 19 -53.73 -7.19 -6.56
C PRO A 19 -54.06 -8.55 -5.94
N ALA A 20 -53.83 -9.63 -6.69
CA ALA A 20 -54.02 -11.00 -6.21
C ALA A 20 -53.18 -11.23 -4.93
N PRO A 21 -53.69 -11.97 -3.94
CA PRO A 21 -52.96 -12.23 -2.71
C PRO A 21 -51.68 -13.04 -3.02
N SER A 22 -50.53 -12.44 -2.73
CA SER A 22 -49.23 -13.09 -2.77
C SER A 22 -49.16 -14.17 -1.69
N VAL A 23 -49.05 -15.42 -2.12
CA VAL A 23 -48.81 -16.57 -1.22
C VAL A 23 -47.47 -16.36 -0.49
N PRO A 24 -47.39 -16.50 0.84
CA PRO A 24 -46.12 -16.45 1.57
C PRO A 24 -45.20 -17.61 1.11
N PRO A 25 -43.88 -17.40 0.98
CA PRO A 25 -42.97 -18.51 0.69
C PRO A 25 -43.02 -19.52 1.84
N ALA A 26 -43.13 -20.80 1.49
CA ALA A 26 -43.15 -21.91 2.44
C ALA A 26 -41.88 -21.92 3.31
N PRO A 27 -41.95 -22.39 4.57
CA PRO A 27 -40.77 -22.58 5.41
C PRO A 27 -39.75 -23.50 4.70
N PRO A 28 -38.43 -23.25 4.83
CA PRO A 28 -37.44 -24.14 4.27
C PRO A 28 -37.59 -25.54 4.89
N ALA A 29 -37.67 -26.55 4.02
CA ALA A 29 -37.75 -27.96 4.43
C ALA A 29 -36.58 -28.33 5.36
N PRO A 30 -36.75 -29.30 6.28
CA PRO A 30 -35.68 -29.74 7.15
C PRO A 30 -34.52 -30.26 6.28
N GLN A 31 -33.34 -29.66 6.41
CA GLN A 31 -32.17 -30.12 5.68
C GLN A 31 -31.79 -31.53 6.17
N PRO A 32 -31.72 -32.54 5.28
CA PRO A 32 -31.15 -33.82 5.66
C PRO A 32 -29.66 -33.61 5.89
N SER A 33 -29.11 -34.25 6.92
CA SER A 33 -27.67 -34.36 7.17
C SER A 33 -27.02 -35.16 6.03
N LEU A 34 -26.74 -34.50 4.89
CA LEU A 34 -26.16 -35.16 3.73
C LEU A 34 -24.71 -34.72 3.59
N ALA A 35 -23.82 -35.52 4.18
CA ALA A 35 -22.48 -35.64 3.62
C ALA A 35 -22.65 -35.95 2.12
N TYR A 36 -22.08 -35.12 1.25
CA TYR A 36 -22.18 -35.37 -0.17
C TYR A 36 -21.24 -36.49 -0.56
N ASP A 37 -21.73 -37.47 -1.33
CA ASP A 37 -20.86 -38.46 -1.96
C ASP A 37 -20.09 -37.81 -3.13
N CYS A 38 -18.82 -37.51 -2.90
CA CYS A 38 -17.92 -36.88 -3.86
C CYS A 38 -17.37 -37.83 -4.93
N ALA A 39 -17.64 -39.14 -4.85
CA ALA A 39 -17.37 -40.09 -5.91
C ALA A 39 -18.54 -40.18 -6.90
N ALA A 40 -19.79 -40.05 -6.41
CA ALA A 40 -20.98 -40.15 -7.24
C ALA A 40 -21.05 -39.06 -8.31
N GLY A 41 -20.97 -39.48 -9.58
CA GLY A 41 -21.03 -38.59 -10.74
C GLY A 41 -19.79 -37.72 -10.91
N PHE A 42 -18.65 -38.09 -10.30
CA PHE A 42 -17.43 -37.29 -10.38
C PHE A 42 -16.95 -37.09 -11.82
N ALA A 43 -17.07 -38.08 -12.72
CA ALA A 43 -16.60 -37.94 -14.10
C ALA A 43 -17.22 -36.74 -14.87
N ASN A 44 -18.44 -36.32 -14.49
CA ASN A 44 -19.17 -35.22 -15.12
C ASN A 44 -19.52 -34.12 -14.11
N TRP A 45 -18.71 -33.97 -13.05
CA TRP A 45 -19.04 -33.13 -11.91
C TRP A 45 -19.30 -31.66 -12.30
N GLN A 46 -18.63 -31.14 -13.35
CA GLN A 46 -18.75 -29.74 -13.76
C GLN A 46 -20.18 -29.33 -14.13
N SER A 47 -20.91 -30.22 -14.81
CA SER A 47 -22.29 -29.98 -15.25
C SER A 47 -23.31 -30.81 -14.46
N GLY A 48 -22.87 -31.90 -13.83
CA GLY A 48 -23.73 -32.86 -13.14
C GLY A 48 -23.87 -32.63 -11.64
N TRP A 49 -22.96 -31.89 -10.99
CA TRP A 49 -23.09 -31.56 -9.58
C TRP A 49 -23.75 -30.19 -9.38
N THR A 50 -24.58 -30.08 -8.35
CA THR A 50 -25.08 -28.78 -7.90
C THR A 50 -23.94 -27.93 -7.33
N PRO A 51 -24.04 -26.59 -7.36
CA PRO A 51 -23.01 -25.71 -6.78
C PRO A 51 -22.69 -26.02 -5.31
N ALA A 52 -23.70 -26.41 -4.53
CA ALA A 52 -23.53 -26.79 -3.13
C ALA A 52 -22.71 -28.09 -2.95
N LYS A 53 -22.93 -29.10 -3.81
CA LYS A 53 -22.15 -30.34 -3.82
C LYS A 53 -20.70 -30.09 -4.25
N GLN A 54 -20.49 -29.26 -5.28
CA GLN A 54 -19.15 -28.86 -5.74
C GLN A 54 -18.35 -28.15 -4.64
N ALA A 55 -18.95 -27.16 -3.98
CA ALA A 55 -18.30 -26.43 -2.89
C ALA A 55 -17.96 -27.34 -1.70
N TRP A 56 -18.88 -28.22 -1.30
CA TRP A 56 -18.67 -29.13 -0.19
C TRP A 56 -17.58 -30.17 -0.48
N CYS A 57 -17.64 -30.81 -1.65
CA CYS A 57 -16.67 -31.83 -2.06
C CYS A 57 -15.27 -31.25 -2.31
N CYS A 58 -15.19 -30.02 -2.82
CA CYS A 58 -13.92 -29.32 -2.98
C CYS A 58 -13.30 -29.02 -1.60
N HIS A 59 -14.10 -28.56 -0.63
CA HIS A 59 -13.61 -28.23 0.71
C HIS A 59 -13.23 -29.47 1.56
N ARG A 60 -13.97 -30.57 1.43
CA ARG A 60 -13.78 -31.78 2.26
C ARG A 60 -12.83 -32.81 1.66
N GLU A 61 -12.88 -33.03 0.35
CA GLU A 61 -12.16 -34.11 -0.34
C GLU A 61 -11.23 -33.62 -1.47
N GLY A 62 -11.21 -32.30 -1.75
CA GLY A 62 -10.43 -31.76 -2.88
C GLY A 62 -10.94 -32.16 -4.25
N LYS A 63 -12.19 -32.66 -4.35
CA LYS A 63 -12.81 -33.11 -5.61
C LYS A 63 -13.84 -32.12 -6.10
N GLY A 64 -13.86 -31.89 -7.41
CA GLY A 64 -14.89 -31.08 -8.05
C GLY A 64 -14.70 -29.58 -7.82
N CYS A 65 -13.45 -29.17 -7.62
CA CYS A 65 -13.08 -27.76 -7.57
C CYS A 65 -13.17 -27.20 -8.99
N SER A 66 -14.13 -26.31 -9.24
CA SER A 66 -14.05 -25.41 -10.39
C SER A 66 -12.75 -24.66 -10.28
N VAL A 67 -11.86 -24.85 -11.26
CA VAL A 67 -10.80 -23.89 -11.54
C VAL A 67 -11.47 -22.53 -11.49
N CYS A 68 -11.07 -21.74 -10.49
CA CYS A 68 -11.53 -20.38 -10.35
C CYS A 68 -11.30 -19.74 -11.71
N ARG A 69 -12.37 -19.44 -12.46
CA ARG A 69 -12.24 -18.62 -13.65
C ARG A 69 -11.51 -17.38 -13.15
N PRO A 70 -10.29 -17.06 -13.63
CA PRO A 70 -9.61 -15.88 -13.15
C PRO A 70 -10.61 -14.73 -13.29
N LEU A 71 -10.86 -14.03 -12.19
CA LEU A 71 -11.69 -12.83 -12.22
C LEU A 71 -11.23 -12.00 -13.43
N PRO A 72 -12.15 -11.38 -14.20
CA PRO A 72 -11.72 -10.48 -15.27
C PRO A 72 -10.68 -9.54 -14.67
N ARG A 73 -9.47 -9.55 -15.25
CA ARG A 73 -8.37 -8.71 -14.78
C ARG A 73 -8.95 -7.30 -14.60
N PRO A 74 -8.83 -6.68 -13.41
CA PRO A 74 -9.26 -5.30 -13.27
C PRO A 74 -8.65 -4.49 -14.41
N PRO A 75 -9.42 -3.61 -15.07
CA PRO A 75 -8.94 -2.85 -16.20
C PRO A 75 -7.63 -2.16 -15.80
N SER A 76 -6.64 -2.22 -16.70
CA SER A 76 -5.35 -1.56 -16.49
C SER A 76 -5.58 -0.10 -16.09
N PRO A 77 -4.90 0.43 -15.06
CA PRO A 77 -5.18 1.79 -14.60
C PRO A 77 -4.86 2.79 -15.73
N PRO A 78 -5.75 3.76 -16.04
CA PRO A 78 -5.71 4.53 -17.29
C PRO A 78 -4.66 5.66 -17.33
N GLY A 79 -3.74 5.77 -16.36
CA GLY A 79 -2.81 6.89 -16.26
C GLY A 79 -1.33 6.55 -16.46
N PRO A 80 -0.48 7.57 -16.63
CA PRO A 80 0.95 7.39 -16.81
C PRO A 80 1.55 6.70 -15.59
N VAL A 81 2.52 5.83 -15.85
CA VAL A 81 3.32 5.21 -14.79
C VAL A 81 4.29 6.27 -14.24
N LYS A 82 4.23 6.53 -12.93
CA LYS A 82 5.16 7.44 -12.24
C LYS A 82 5.75 6.75 -11.00
N SER A 83 6.83 7.32 -10.47
CA SER A 83 7.51 6.83 -9.27
C SER A 83 7.22 7.73 -8.06
N CYS A 84 6.99 7.12 -6.91
CA CYS A 84 7.11 7.71 -5.59
C CYS A 84 8.37 7.15 -4.93
N VAL A 85 9.20 8.01 -4.37
CA VAL A 85 10.49 7.63 -3.77
C VAL A 85 10.51 8.07 -2.32
N LEU A 86 11.03 7.23 -1.43
CA LEU A 86 11.26 7.56 -0.02
C LEU A 86 12.63 7.07 0.47
N TRP A 87 13.33 7.94 1.17
CA TRP A 87 14.70 7.74 1.66
C TRP A 87 14.93 8.51 2.95
N GLY A 88 16.02 8.20 3.65
CA GLY A 88 16.42 8.98 4.84
C GLY A 88 15.36 8.98 5.95
N ASP A 89 15.06 10.17 6.48
CA ASP A 89 14.32 10.36 7.73
C ASP A 89 12.92 11.00 7.60
N PRO A 90 11.95 10.24 7.10
CA PRO A 90 11.76 9.93 5.70
C PRO A 90 11.42 11.18 4.85
N HIS A 91 12.28 11.44 3.87
CA HIS A 91 12.02 12.34 2.74
C HIS A 91 11.23 11.62 1.64
N TYR A 92 10.49 12.39 0.86
CA TYR A 92 9.70 11.88 -0.26
C TYR A 92 9.97 12.64 -1.55
N ALA A 93 9.78 11.94 -2.65
CA ALA A 93 9.36 12.52 -3.91
C ALA A 93 8.03 11.85 -4.27
N THR A 94 6.94 12.61 -4.24
CA THR A 94 5.58 12.07 -4.50
C THR A 94 5.41 11.72 -5.97
N PHE A 95 4.32 11.02 -6.32
CA PHE A 95 4.01 10.72 -7.71
C PHE A 95 3.91 11.98 -8.58
N ASP A 96 3.50 13.11 -8.00
CA ASP A 96 3.38 14.39 -8.70
C ASP A 96 4.63 15.29 -8.56
N ARG A 97 5.72 14.75 -8.03
CA ARG A 97 7.02 15.43 -7.85
C ARG A 97 6.97 16.59 -6.84
N SER A 98 6.18 16.44 -5.78
CA SER A 98 6.35 17.22 -4.55
C SER A 98 7.35 16.54 -3.63
N PHE A 99 7.96 17.30 -2.73
CA PHE A 99 9.07 16.84 -1.87
C PHE A 99 8.79 17.05 -0.37
N PRO A 100 7.78 16.39 0.22
CA PRO A 100 7.50 16.50 1.64
C PRO A 100 8.45 15.62 2.49
N SER A 101 8.69 16.04 3.72
CA SER A 101 9.44 15.27 4.73
C SER A 101 8.57 15.02 5.96
N PHE A 102 8.52 13.76 6.42
CA PHE A 102 7.63 13.35 7.51
C PHE A 102 8.43 12.81 8.70
N TYR A 103 9.09 13.71 9.44
CA TYR A 103 9.89 13.46 10.66
C TYR A 103 9.07 12.91 11.85
N MET A 104 8.36 11.80 11.66
CA MET A 104 7.45 11.19 12.61
C MET A 104 7.65 9.68 12.71
N GLU A 105 7.44 9.14 13.91
CA GLU A 105 7.43 7.69 14.15
C GLU A 105 6.01 7.12 14.05
N GLY A 106 5.91 5.89 13.57
CA GLY A 106 4.62 5.19 13.48
C GLY A 106 4.45 4.41 12.17
N VAL A 107 3.25 3.93 11.94
CA VAL A 107 2.86 3.30 10.67
C VAL A 107 2.00 4.27 9.91
N PHE A 108 2.32 4.53 8.64
CA PHE A 108 1.60 5.50 7.82
C PHE A 108 1.24 4.89 6.46
N TRP A 109 0.15 5.39 5.86
CA TRP A 109 -0.23 5.03 4.51
C TRP A 109 0.72 5.71 3.51
N LEU A 110 1.44 4.91 2.72
CA LEU A 110 2.16 5.42 1.54
C LEU A 110 1.21 5.56 0.36
N VAL A 111 0.39 4.53 0.14
CA VAL A 111 -0.65 4.48 -0.89
C VAL A 111 -1.85 3.75 -0.31
N LYS A 112 -3.01 4.41 -0.28
CA LYS A 112 -4.29 3.84 0.14
C LYS A 112 -5.33 4.09 -0.94
N SER A 113 -5.93 3.02 -1.44
CA SER A 113 -7.04 3.05 -2.39
C SER A 113 -8.01 1.89 -2.10
N ALA A 114 -9.06 1.76 -2.90
CA ALA A 114 -9.96 0.61 -2.82
C ALA A 114 -9.30 -0.72 -3.25
N GLN A 115 -8.16 -0.68 -3.95
CA GLN A 115 -7.49 -1.86 -4.50
C GLN A 115 -6.12 -2.14 -3.90
N VAL A 116 -5.34 -1.08 -3.65
CA VAL A 116 -3.94 -1.11 -3.25
C VAL A 116 -3.79 -0.47 -1.87
N SER A 117 -3.13 -1.20 -0.97
CA SER A 117 -2.83 -0.80 0.41
C SER A 117 -1.32 -0.96 0.65
N ILE A 118 -0.60 0.15 0.75
CA ILE A 118 0.84 0.19 1.03
C ILE A 118 1.07 1.03 2.28
N GLN A 119 1.74 0.45 3.27
CA GLN A 119 2.11 1.12 4.51
C GLN A 119 3.62 1.09 4.70
N ALA A 120 4.16 2.16 5.27
CA ALA A 120 5.52 2.19 5.78
C ALA A 120 5.50 2.31 7.30
N GLN A 121 6.53 1.73 7.91
CA GLN A 121 6.80 1.79 9.32
C GLN A 121 8.04 2.67 9.52
N TYR A 122 7.86 3.84 10.13
CA TYR A 122 8.95 4.74 10.52
C TYR A 122 9.31 4.52 11.97
N GLN A 123 10.61 4.37 12.25
CA GLN A 123 11.13 4.14 13.60
C GLN A 123 12.40 4.93 13.82
N ALA A 124 12.58 5.46 15.03
CA ALA A 124 13.86 6.02 15.44
C ALA A 124 14.96 4.95 15.36
N THR A 125 16.12 5.32 14.81
CA THR A 125 17.29 4.43 14.81
C THR A 125 18.45 5.05 15.58
N PRO A 126 19.34 4.24 16.18
CA PRO A 126 20.56 4.76 16.78
C PRO A 126 21.47 5.49 15.78
N PHE A 127 21.39 5.13 14.49
CA PHE A 127 22.25 5.64 13.42
C PHE A 127 21.85 7.04 12.96
N THR A 128 20.57 7.36 13.04
CA THR A 128 20.00 8.67 12.75
C THR A 128 19.92 9.55 14.00
N HIS A 129 20.69 9.23 15.05
CA HIS A 129 20.66 9.91 16.35
C HIS A 129 19.25 10.05 16.96
N GLY A 130 18.39 9.07 16.70
CA GLY A 130 17.01 9.04 17.17
C GLY A 130 15.98 9.67 16.24
N LEU A 131 16.36 10.13 15.04
CA LEU A 131 15.40 10.53 14.01
C LEU A 131 14.72 9.30 13.38
N ALA A 132 13.47 9.45 12.97
CA ALA A 132 12.71 8.35 12.38
C ALA A 132 13.24 8.02 10.98
N ALA A 133 13.58 6.76 10.71
CA ALA A 133 13.91 6.27 9.36
C ALA A 133 12.85 5.27 8.88
N THR A 134 12.76 5.05 7.57
CA THR A 134 11.91 3.99 7.03
C THR A 134 12.47 2.62 7.41
N HIS A 135 11.81 1.94 8.35
CA HIS A 135 12.24 0.64 8.82
C HIS A 135 11.70 -0.48 7.94
N ALA A 136 10.40 -0.49 7.63
CA ALA A 136 9.79 -1.56 6.86
C ALA A 136 8.64 -1.06 5.99
N ILE A 137 8.32 -1.82 4.94
CA ILE A 137 7.17 -1.61 4.07
C ILE A 137 6.28 -2.85 4.03
N ALA A 138 4.97 -2.64 4.01
CA ALA A 138 3.96 -3.68 3.89
C ALA A 138 3.01 -3.36 2.73
N ILE A 139 2.72 -4.38 1.92
CA ILE A 139 1.89 -4.30 0.72
C ILE A 139 0.79 -5.34 0.84
N SER A 140 -0.46 -4.90 0.68
CA SER A 140 -1.65 -5.75 0.70
C SER A 140 -2.81 -5.08 -0.06
N GLY A 141 -4.00 -5.65 0.04
CA GLY A 141 -5.23 -5.14 -0.55
C GLY A 141 -5.86 -6.09 -1.55
N PRO A 142 -7.06 -5.76 -2.07
CA PRO A 142 -7.80 -6.63 -2.99
C PRO A 142 -7.01 -7.02 -4.25
N PHE A 143 -6.15 -6.13 -4.76
CA PHE A 143 -5.33 -6.42 -5.94
C PHE A 143 -4.34 -7.56 -5.73
N LEU A 144 -3.99 -7.83 -4.46
CA LEU A 144 -3.12 -8.92 -4.03
C LEU A 144 -3.90 -10.04 -3.35
N GLN A 145 -5.22 -10.13 -3.59
CA GLN A 145 -6.14 -11.06 -2.92
C GLN A 145 -6.04 -11.02 -1.38
N ASN A 146 -5.74 -9.84 -0.83
CA ASN A 146 -5.51 -9.59 0.59
C ASN A 146 -4.36 -10.39 1.22
N HIS A 147 -3.51 -11.04 0.40
CA HIS A 147 -2.21 -11.48 0.86
C HIS A 147 -1.34 -10.30 1.25
N ARG A 148 -0.26 -10.57 1.98
CA ARG A 148 0.62 -9.54 2.49
C ARG A 148 2.08 -9.84 2.21
N LEU A 149 2.73 -8.92 1.49
CA LEU A 149 4.18 -8.86 1.36
C LEU A 149 4.71 -7.84 2.37
N THR A 150 5.70 -8.21 3.18
CA THR A 150 6.43 -7.26 4.05
C THR A 150 7.91 -7.35 3.79
N ILE A 151 8.59 -6.20 3.70
CA ILE A 151 10.03 -6.11 3.45
C ILE A 151 10.63 -5.17 4.51
N GLY A 152 11.63 -5.66 5.26
CA GLY A 152 12.38 -4.89 6.25
C GLY A 152 13.88 -4.85 5.95
N PRO A 153 14.70 -4.30 6.87
CA PRO A 153 16.13 -4.13 6.67
C PRO A 153 16.88 -5.47 6.76
N LEU A 154 18.21 -5.45 6.65
CA LEU A 154 19.04 -6.66 6.78
C LEU A 154 19.09 -7.18 8.21
N GLU A 155 19.24 -6.29 9.20
CA GLU A 155 19.30 -6.63 10.62
C GLU A 155 17.91 -6.57 11.25
N GLY A 156 17.47 -7.65 11.90
CA GLY A 156 16.14 -7.72 12.53
C GLY A 156 14.95 -7.72 11.55
N GLY A 157 15.19 -7.45 10.26
CA GLY A 157 14.21 -7.49 9.18
C GLY A 157 14.23 -8.78 8.37
N ALA A 158 13.18 -8.99 7.57
CA ALA A 158 13.11 -10.07 6.60
C ALA A 158 12.14 -9.71 5.46
N ILE A 159 12.24 -10.43 4.35
CA ILE A 159 11.24 -10.44 3.29
C ILE A 159 10.24 -11.54 3.67
N LYS A 160 8.96 -11.22 3.78
CA LYS A 160 7.94 -12.18 4.21
C LYS A 160 6.71 -12.15 3.32
N TRP A 161 6.17 -13.32 3.02
CA TRP A 161 4.87 -13.53 2.40
C TRP A 161 3.90 -14.11 3.43
N ASP A 162 2.82 -13.41 3.73
CA ASP A 162 1.84 -13.73 4.79
C ASP A 162 2.47 -13.98 6.18
N GLY A 163 3.59 -13.34 6.44
CA GLY A 163 4.37 -13.48 7.68
C GLY A 163 5.38 -14.62 7.67
N GLN A 164 5.41 -15.45 6.63
CA GLN A 164 6.43 -16.48 6.44
C GLN A 164 7.66 -15.89 5.73
N PRO A 165 8.88 -16.07 6.25
CA PRO A 165 10.10 -15.62 5.57
C PRO A 165 10.23 -16.26 4.19
N ILE A 166 10.55 -15.43 3.21
CA ILE A 166 10.93 -15.83 1.85
C ILE A 166 12.29 -15.21 1.54
N LEU A 167 13.03 -15.78 0.58
CA LEU A 167 14.28 -15.20 0.07
C LEU A 167 15.30 -14.83 1.17
N PRO A 168 15.83 -15.81 1.94
CA PRO A 168 16.86 -15.55 2.96
C PRO A 168 18.16 -14.98 2.37
N GLY A 169 18.38 -15.17 1.07
CA GLY A 169 19.44 -14.58 0.27
C GLY A 169 18.93 -14.31 -1.15
N TYR A 170 19.83 -13.93 -2.05
CA TYR A 170 19.47 -13.64 -3.44
C TYR A 170 18.73 -14.79 -4.12
N GLY A 171 17.74 -14.45 -4.92
CA GLY A 171 16.88 -15.42 -5.58
C GLY A 171 15.57 -14.81 -6.05
N GLU A 172 14.66 -15.68 -6.48
CA GLU A 172 13.33 -15.31 -6.96
C GLU A 172 12.26 -16.14 -6.25
N PHE A 173 11.14 -15.48 -5.95
CA PHE A 173 9.95 -16.08 -5.37
C PHE A 173 8.75 -15.74 -6.27
N GLY A 174 8.20 -16.75 -6.93
CA GLY A 174 6.94 -16.62 -7.67
C GLY A 174 5.78 -16.54 -6.70
N ILE A 175 4.96 -15.49 -6.78
CA ILE A 175 3.84 -15.30 -5.87
C ILE A 175 2.72 -16.29 -6.25
N PRO A 176 2.20 -17.09 -5.29
CA PRO A 176 1.10 -18.02 -5.54
C PRO A 176 -0.11 -17.36 -6.21
N GLY A 177 -0.83 -18.13 -7.02
CA GLY A 177 -2.00 -17.63 -7.74
C GLY A 177 -1.67 -16.72 -8.93
N GLY A 178 -0.40 -16.65 -9.36
CA GLY A 178 0.01 -15.82 -10.49
C GLY A 178 -0.08 -14.32 -10.20
N LEU A 179 0.03 -13.94 -8.92
CA LEU A 179 -0.07 -12.56 -8.45
C LEU A 179 1.22 -11.76 -8.65
N GLY A 180 2.19 -12.31 -9.37
CA GLY A 180 3.45 -11.65 -9.69
C GLY A 180 4.66 -12.38 -9.12
N LYS A 181 5.73 -11.63 -8.85
CA LYS A 181 6.99 -12.19 -8.38
C LYS A 181 7.79 -11.20 -7.53
N VAL A 182 8.64 -11.74 -6.67
CA VAL A 182 9.62 -11.00 -5.88
C VAL A 182 11.02 -11.50 -6.23
N VAL A 183 11.94 -10.62 -6.57
CA VAL A 183 13.34 -10.93 -6.87
C VAL A 183 14.22 -10.18 -5.89
N TYR A 184 15.18 -10.87 -5.29
CA TYR A 184 16.18 -10.27 -4.40
C TYR A 184 17.57 -10.42 -5.01
N ASN A 185 18.26 -9.31 -5.30
CA ASN A 185 19.57 -9.31 -5.95
C ASN A 185 20.34 -8.00 -5.67
N SER A 186 21.45 -7.78 -6.39
CA SER A 186 22.27 -6.57 -6.33
C SER A 186 22.03 -5.58 -7.48
N ASN A 187 21.03 -5.82 -8.32
CA ASN A 187 20.71 -4.99 -9.49
C ASN A 187 19.68 -3.93 -9.11
N GLY A 188 19.81 -2.74 -9.69
CA GLY A 188 18.90 -1.62 -9.43
C GLY A 188 19.63 -0.30 -9.27
N LYS A 189 18.88 0.79 -9.49
CA LYS A 189 19.33 2.15 -9.23
C LYS A 189 19.10 2.44 -7.74
N LEU A 190 20.04 3.11 -7.09
CA LEU A 190 19.81 3.60 -5.72
C LEU A 190 18.94 4.86 -5.79
N VAL A 191 18.17 5.16 -4.75
CA VAL A 191 17.38 6.39 -4.72
C VAL A 191 18.24 7.62 -4.37
N ASP A 192 19.28 7.40 -3.56
CA ASP A 192 20.30 8.36 -3.15
C ASP A 192 21.71 7.75 -3.28
N THR A 193 22.73 8.57 -3.08
CA THR A 193 24.14 8.14 -3.13
C THR A 193 24.77 7.89 -1.77
N ALA A 194 24.08 8.15 -0.66
CA ALA A 194 24.63 8.10 0.70
C ALA A 194 25.20 6.70 1.01
N MET A 195 24.50 5.67 0.56
CA MET A 195 24.89 4.27 0.79
C MET A 195 25.54 3.59 -0.43
N SER A 196 26.02 4.37 -1.41
CA SER A 196 26.60 3.85 -2.67
C SER A 196 27.83 2.96 -2.49
N LYS A 197 28.54 3.07 -1.36
CA LYS A 197 29.72 2.26 -1.02
C LYS A 197 29.38 0.89 -0.43
N LEU A 198 28.14 0.66 -0.02
CA LEU A 198 27.72 -0.60 0.58
C LEU A 198 27.25 -1.62 -0.47
N PRO A 199 27.34 -2.93 -0.19
CA PRO A 199 26.77 -3.95 -1.06
C PRO A 199 25.27 -3.71 -1.29
N LYS A 200 24.87 -3.67 -2.56
CA LYS A 200 23.47 -3.50 -2.95
C LYS A 200 22.65 -4.74 -2.60
N ASN A 201 21.63 -4.57 -1.77
CA ASN A 201 20.66 -5.59 -1.40
C ASN A 201 19.27 -5.09 -1.79
N ILE A 202 18.83 -5.37 -3.02
CA ILE A 202 17.65 -4.75 -3.62
C ILE A 202 16.57 -5.80 -3.89
N VAL A 203 15.38 -5.56 -3.34
CA VAL A 203 14.19 -6.37 -3.57
C VAL A 203 13.32 -5.70 -4.61
N HIS A 204 13.03 -6.41 -5.68
CA HIS A 204 12.11 -6.00 -6.74
C HIS A 204 10.83 -6.81 -6.61
N ALA A 205 9.68 -6.16 -6.53
CA ALA A 205 8.38 -6.84 -6.49
C ALA A 205 7.52 -6.34 -7.65
N TRP A 206 7.19 -7.23 -8.59
CA TRP A 206 6.23 -6.96 -9.66
C TRP A 206 4.90 -7.55 -9.25
N LEU A 207 3.91 -6.68 -9.02
CA LEU A 207 2.59 -7.02 -8.50
C LEU A 207 1.52 -6.64 -9.54
N PRO A 208 0.25 -7.01 -9.31
CA PRO A 208 -0.83 -6.66 -10.23
C PRO A 208 -1.03 -5.13 -10.30
N LEU A 209 -1.85 -4.67 -11.25
CA LEU A 209 -2.12 -3.24 -11.49
C LEU A 209 -0.87 -2.39 -11.80
N ASN A 210 0.16 -2.99 -12.40
CA ASN A 210 1.44 -2.35 -12.71
C ASN A 210 2.14 -1.75 -11.48
N VAL A 211 1.88 -2.28 -10.29
CA VAL A 211 2.59 -1.88 -9.08
C VAL A 211 3.93 -2.59 -9.07
N HIS A 212 5.01 -1.81 -9.13
CA HIS A 212 6.37 -2.28 -8.99
C HIS A 212 7.01 -1.62 -7.76
N LEU A 213 7.72 -2.40 -6.93
CA LEU A 213 8.51 -1.85 -5.84
C LEU A 213 9.98 -2.21 -6.05
N GLN A 214 10.86 -1.25 -5.80
CA GLN A 214 12.29 -1.45 -5.64
C GLN A 214 12.67 -1.02 -4.20
N VAL A 215 13.04 -1.98 -3.36
CA VAL A 215 13.35 -1.77 -1.94
C VAL A 215 14.83 -2.04 -1.69
N MET A 216 15.59 -1.00 -1.39
CA MET A 216 17.00 -1.09 -1.01
C MET A 216 17.08 -1.39 0.48
N ARG A 217 17.62 -2.56 0.83
CA ARG A 217 17.75 -3.02 2.21
C ARG A 217 19.13 -2.68 2.75
N TRP A 218 19.18 -1.77 3.70
CA TRP A 218 20.39 -1.42 4.45
C TRP A 218 20.43 -2.18 5.78
N PRO A 219 21.53 -2.10 6.56
CA PRO A 219 21.63 -2.80 7.84
C PRO A 219 20.40 -2.58 8.74
N ASN A 220 19.93 -1.35 8.92
CA ASN A 220 18.91 -1.00 9.92
C ASN A 220 17.70 -0.21 9.38
N HIS A 221 17.68 0.14 8.10
CA HIS A 221 16.58 0.84 7.43
C HIS A 221 16.44 0.37 5.97
N ILE A 222 15.41 0.86 5.29
CA ILE A 222 15.19 0.64 3.87
C ILE A 222 14.95 1.96 3.15
N ASN A 223 15.32 2.01 1.88
CA ASN A 223 14.82 3.01 0.96
C ASN A 223 13.88 2.34 -0.05
N VAL A 224 12.90 3.07 -0.56
CA VAL A 224 11.87 2.49 -1.42
C VAL A 224 11.58 3.40 -2.61
N GLU A 225 11.47 2.80 -3.78
CA GLU A 225 10.80 3.36 -4.94
C GLU A 225 9.55 2.53 -5.26
N ILE A 226 8.41 3.18 -5.37
CA ILE A 226 7.12 2.61 -5.79
C ILE A 226 6.80 3.18 -7.16
N THR A 227 6.68 2.34 -8.17
CA THR A 227 6.28 2.71 -9.52
C THR A 227 4.91 2.14 -9.80
N MET A 228 3.93 2.98 -10.16
CA MET A 228 2.58 2.53 -10.50
C MET A 228 1.84 3.53 -11.38
N SER A 229 0.71 3.11 -11.93
CA SER A 229 -0.29 4.01 -12.55
C SER A 229 -1.33 4.44 -11.52
N PRO A 230 -1.98 5.61 -11.69
CA PRO A 230 -3.01 6.07 -10.77
C PRO A 230 -4.21 5.13 -10.78
N ILE A 231 -4.70 4.76 -9.59
CA ILE A 231 -5.86 3.88 -9.44
C ILE A 231 -7.14 4.64 -9.79
N ALA A 232 -8.00 4.05 -10.61
CA ALA A 232 -9.22 4.69 -11.11
C ALA A 232 -10.21 5.13 -10.00
N SER A 233 -10.20 4.46 -8.84
CA SER A 233 -11.00 4.84 -7.67
C SER A 233 -10.41 6.03 -6.88
N GLY A 234 -9.29 6.59 -7.34
CA GLY A 234 -8.45 7.47 -6.55
C GLY A 234 -7.56 6.72 -5.57
N GLN A 235 -6.57 7.44 -5.07
CA GLN A 235 -5.63 7.01 -4.03
C GLN A 235 -5.15 8.22 -3.24
N ASP A 236 -4.62 7.98 -2.05
CA ASP A 236 -3.91 9.00 -1.27
C ASP A 236 -2.92 8.35 -0.30
N GLY A 237 -2.04 9.14 0.29
CA GLY A 237 -1.00 8.68 1.20
C GLY A 237 0.21 9.62 1.17
N HIS A 238 1.29 9.24 1.84
CA HIS A 238 2.54 10.03 1.82
C HIS A 238 3.15 10.13 0.41
N CYS A 239 2.79 9.24 -0.52
CA CYS A 239 3.15 9.36 -1.94
C CYS A 239 2.27 10.33 -2.74
N GLY A 240 1.35 11.04 -2.08
CA GLY A 240 0.43 11.97 -2.71
C GLY A 240 -0.84 11.32 -3.26
N ASN A 241 -1.74 12.16 -3.77
CA ASN A 241 -3.02 11.71 -4.34
C ASN A 241 -2.93 11.31 -5.83
N PHE A 242 -1.79 11.56 -6.47
CA PHE A 242 -1.47 11.18 -7.85
C PHE A 242 -2.45 11.77 -8.89
N ASN A 243 -2.81 13.04 -8.73
CA ASN A 243 -3.73 13.77 -9.61
C ASN A 243 -3.02 14.67 -10.65
N GLY A 244 -1.69 14.78 -10.60
CA GLY A 244 -0.89 15.64 -11.47
C GLY A 244 -0.57 17.01 -10.91
N ASN A 245 -0.95 17.32 -9.67
CA ASN A 245 -0.77 18.62 -9.04
C ASN A 245 0.21 18.53 -7.84
N PRO A 246 1.47 18.94 -7.99
CA PRO A 246 2.44 18.92 -6.88
C PRO A 246 2.06 19.85 -5.73
N ASP A 247 1.31 20.93 -5.99
CA ASP A 247 1.02 21.97 -5.01
C ASP A 247 0.01 21.52 -3.93
N ASP A 248 -0.67 20.38 -4.15
CA ASP A 248 -1.52 19.75 -3.14
C ASP A 248 -0.85 18.58 -2.42
N ASP A 249 0.40 18.24 -2.75
CA ASP A 249 1.18 17.17 -2.12
C ASP A 249 2.22 17.73 -1.14
N THR A 250 1.90 18.84 -0.45
CA THR A 250 2.69 19.27 0.70
C THR A 250 2.40 18.41 1.93
N LYS A 251 3.32 18.41 2.91
CA LYS A 251 3.17 17.66 4.17
C LYS A 251 1.81 17.93 4.83
N ASP A 252 1.46 19.20 4.99
CA ASP A 252 0.24 19.60 5.73
C ASP A 252 -1.03 19.19 4.99
N GLN A 253 -1.07 19.35 3.66
CA GLN A 253 -2.21 18.95 2.84
C GLN A 253 -2.38 17.43 2.82
N ILE A 254 -1.28 16.67 2.69
CA ILE A 254 -1.31 15.21 2.77
C ILE A 254 -1.88 14.79 4.13
N LEU A 255 -1.32 15.30 5.24
CA LEU A 255 -1.80 14.95 6.58
C LEU A 255 -3.26 15.37 6.82
N GLN A 256 -3.72 16.46 6.21
CA GLN A 256 -5.12 16.87 6.27
C GLN A 256 -6.05 15.84 5.59
N ARG A 257 -5.63 15.24 4.48
CA ARG A 257 -6.43 14.24 3.74
C ARG A 257 -6.31 12.84 4.33
N THR A 258 -5.10 12.43 4.71
CA THR A 258 -4.81 11.06 5.16
C THR A 258 -5.00 10.87 6.66
N GLY A 259 -4.99 11.96 7.44
CA GLY A 259 -4.92 11.92 8.88
C GLY A 259 -3.52 11.54 9.39
N GLY A 260 -3.49 11.05 10.64
CA GLY A 260 -2.26 10.65 11.33
C GLY A 260 -1.87 9.18 11.12
N PRO A 261 -1.18 8.57 12.10
CA PRO A 261 -0.76 7.17 12.03
C PRO A 261 -1.92 6.21 11.77
N VAL A 262 -1.63 5.12 11.05
CA VAL A 262 -2.55 4.01 10.82
C VAL A 262 -2.98 3.42 12.16
N PRO A 263 -4.30 3.26 12.40
CA PRO A 263 -4.77 2.67 13.65
C PRO A 263 -4.46 1.17 13.71
N PRO A 264 -4.32 0.58 14.91
CA PRO A 264 -3.87 -0.80 15.10
C PRO A 264 -4.68 -1.86 14.34
N ASP A 265 -5.99 -1.67 14.19
CA ASP A 265 -6.92 -2.56 13.50
C ASP A 265 -6.75 -2.56 11.97
N GLN A 266 -6.13 -1.51 11.42
CA GLN A 266 -5.81 -1.37 10.00
C GLN A 266 -4.32 -1.61 9.70
N CYS A 267 -3.52 -1.92 10.71
CA CYS A 267 -2.07 -2.10 10.57
C CYS A 267 -1.76 -3.41 9.83
N LEU A 268 -1.00 -3.30 8.74
CA LEU A 268 -0.54 -4.47 7.98
C LEU A 268 0.61 -5.18 8.71
N PHE A 269 1.35 -4.49 9.58
CA PHE A 269 2.39 -5.08 10.41
C PHE A 269 1.76 -5.74 11.64
N ARG A 270 1.79 -7.09 11.72
CA ARG A 270 1.17 -7.86 12.83
C ARG A 270 1.66 -7.46 14.22
N SER A 271 2.85 -6.88 14.34
CA SER A 271 3.34 -6.26 15.57
C SER A 271 3.07 -4.76 15.51
N VAL A 272 2.07 -4.29 16.27
CA VAL A 272 1.95 -2.87 16.59
C VAL A 272 3.25 -2.47 17.27
N LEU A 273 3.94 -1.47 16.74
CA LEU A 273 5.12 -0.93 17.41
C LEU A 273 4.72 -0.53 18.82
N ARG A 274 5.41 -1.10 19.81
CA ARG A 274 5.45 -0.48 21.12
C ARG A 274 6.32 0.77 20.96
N VAL A 275 5.69 1.88 20.59
CA VAL A 275 6.37 3.17 20.58
C VAL A 275 6.78 3.45 22.02
N SER A 276 8.08 3.61 22.25
CA SER A 276 8.66 3.90 23.55
C SER A 276 8.38 5.36 23.92
N GLY A 277 7.13 5.68 24.24
CA GLY A 277 6.69 7.05 24.55
C GLY A 277 6.01 7.76 23.38
N PRO A 278 5.58 9.03 23.58
CA PRO A 278 4.96 9.81 22.53
C PRO A 278 5.95 10.03 21.37
N PRO A 279 5.50 9.97 20.10
CA PRO A 279 6.36 10.22 18.95
C PRO A 279 7.02 11.59 19.08
N LYS A 280 8.35 11.64 18.95
CA LYS A 280 9.09 12.90 19.02
C LYS A 280 8.95 13.61 17.67
N LEU A 281 7.97 14.52 17.57
CA LEU A 281 7.82 15.38 16.41
C LEU A 281 8.92 16.45 16.47
N LEU A 282 10.00 16.25 15.71
CA LEU A 282 11.06 17.24 15.57
C LEU A 282 10.76 18.17 14.40
N THR A 283 11.01 19.45 14.61
CA THR A 283 10.89 20.52 13.62
C THR A 283 12.16 21.37 13.62
N LEU A 284 12.38 22.19 12.59
CA LEU A 284 13.47 23.17 12.59
C LEU A 284 13.44 24.12 13.80
N ALA A 285 12.27 24.34 14.41
CA ALA A 285 12.16 25.16 15.62
C ALA A 285 12.85 24.52 16.84
N ASP A 286 13.03 23.21 16.84
CA ASP A 286 13.75 22.48 17.89
C ASP A 286 15.29 22.58 17.71
N CYS A 287 15.75 23.19 16.62
CA CYS A 287 17.14 23.46 16.32
C CYS A 287 17.57 24.84 16.86
N PRO A 288 18.74 24.97 17.51
CA PRO A 288 19.26 26.28 17.89
C PRO A 288 19.38 27.23 16.69
N ALA A 289 18.83 28.45 16.77
CA ALA A 289 18.77 29.37 15.64
C ALA A 289 20.13 29.69 14.98
N ALA A 290 21.22 29.67 15.76
CA ALA A 290 22.57 29.83 15.21
C ALA A 290 22.99 28.64 14.33
N LYS A 291 22.56 27.43 14.69
CA LYS A 291 22.80 26.20 13.92
C LYS A 291 21.93 26.16 12.67
N VAL A 292 20.67 26.59 12.73
CA VAL A 292 19.80 26.75 11.53
C VAL A 292 20.46 27.66 10.50
N ARG A 293 20.91 28.86 10.90
CA ARG A 293 21.60 29.78 9.96
C ARG A 293 22.87 29.18 9.35
N SER A 294 23.61 28.40 10.14
CA SER A 294 24.82 27.73 9.66
C SER A 294 24.49 26.59 8.68
N ALA A 295 23.38 25.88 8.94
CA ALA A 295 22.84 24.82 8.12
C ALA A 295 22.33 25.36 6.76
N GLU A 296 21.50 26.40 6.78
CA GLU A 296 21.01 27.08 5.57
C GLU A 296 22.17 27.56 4.68
N ALA A 297 23.19 28.19 5.29
CA ALA A 297 24.37 28.65 4.57
C ALA A 297 25.18 27.50 3.97
N LEU A 298 25.21 26.33 4.62
CA LEU A 298 25.86 25.14 4.09
C LEU A 298 25.07 24.55 2.92
N CYS A 299 23.76 24.37 3.08
CA CYS A 299 22.85 23.90 2.05
C CYS A 299 22.86 24.76 0.80
N LEU A 300 22.84 26.09 0.94
CA LEU A 300 22.94 27.03 -0.19
C LEU A 300 24.29 26.96 -0.90
N ARG A 301 25.38 26.64 -0.19
CA ARG A 301 26.70 26.42 -0.81
C ARG A 301 26.74 25.11 -1.59
N SER A 302 26.17 24.04 -1.03
CA SER A 302 26.12 22.72 -1.68
C SER A 302 25.16 22.70 -2.87
N ARG A 303 24.05 23.45 -2.80
CA ARG A 303 23.07 23.60 -3.89
C ARG A 303 22.68 25.07 -4.11
N PRO A 304 23.46 25.80 -4.92
CA PRO A 304 23.13 27.17 -5.27
C PRO A 304 21.73 27.27 -5.91
N GLY A 305 20.85 28.07 -5.30
CA GLY A 305 19.48 28.29 -5.79
C GLY A 305 18.39 27.41 -5.16
N VAL A 306 18.73 26.52 -4.22
CA VAL A 306 17.71 25.79 -3.44
C VAL A 306 16.90 26.76 -2.57
N VAL A 307 15.57 26.63 -2.58
CA VAL A 307 14.63 27.52 -1.86
C VAL A 307 13.46 26.72 -1.29
N GLY A 308 12.70 27.33 -0.38
CA GLY A 308 11.46 26.76 0.17
C GLY A 308 11.70 25.45 0.91
N SER A 309 10.79 24.49 0.75
CA SER A 309 10.80 23.21 1.48
C SER A 309 12.08 22.40 1.30
N MET A 310 12.75 22.51 0.14
CA MET A 310 14.01 21.81 -0.10
C MET A 310 15.17 22.40 0.72
N LEU A 311 15.17 23.72 0.92
CA LEU A 311 16.16 24.38 1.79
C LEU A 311 15.88 24.06 3.26
N ASP A 312 14.61 24.08 3.66
CA ASP A 312 14.20 23.74 5.03
C ASP A 312 14.56 22.29 5.37
N THR A 313 14.34 21.37 4.43
CA THR A 313 14.68 19.95 4.55
C THR A 313 16.18 19.78 4.76
N CYS A 314 17.01 20.24 3.82
CA CYS A 314 18.47 20.18 3.97
C CYS A 314 18.96 20.83 5.28
N SER A 315 18.35 21.96 5.67
CA SER A 315 18.74 22.65 6.92
C SER A 315 18.37 21.83 8.16
N PHE A 316 17.27 21.09 8.12
CA PHE A 316 16.86 20.16 9.17
C PHE A 316 17.86 19.02 9.27
N ASP A 317 18.24 18.42 8.13
CA ASP A 317 19.12 17.25 8.07
C ASP A 317 20.53 17.62 8.56
N VAL A 318 21.02 18.81 8.20
CA VAL A 318 22.26 19.36 8.78
C VAL A 318 22.11 19.65 10.27
N CYS A 319 20.95 20.12 10.72
CA CYS A 319 20.77 20.43 12.13
C CYS A 319 20.73 19.17 13.01
N PHE A 320 20.01 18.13 12.61
CA PHE A 320 19.78 16.96 13.46
C PHE A 320 20.62 15.75 13.06
N GLY A 321 20.98 15.61 11.78
CA GLY A 321 21.88 14.58 11.27
C GLY A 321 23.36 15.00 11.23
N GLY A 322 23.66 16.26 10.90
CA GLY A 322 25.03 16.79 10.83
C GLY A 322 25.45 17.32 9.45
N ASN A 323 26.59 18.03 9.39
CA ASN A 323 26.98 18.82 8.22
C ASN A 323 27.15 18.01 6.92
N GLN A 324 27.49 16.72 7.01
CA GLN A 324 27.67 15.86 5.84
C GLN A 324 26.39 15.72 5.00
N TYR A 325 25.20 15.88 5.60
CA TYR A 325 23.93 15.73 4.90
C TYR A 325 23.60 16.88 3.95
N ALA A 326 24.32 18.01 4.04
CA ALA A 326 24.15 19.12 3.10
C ALA A 326 24.38 18.76 1.62
N GLU A 327 25.16 17.69 1.37
CA GLU A 327 25.45 17.19 0.03
C GLU A 327 24.62 15.93 -0.34
N GLU A 328 24.08 15.21 0.65
CA GLU A 328 23.53 13.86 0.49
C GLU A 328 22.05 13.81 0.05
N ASP A 329 21.24 14.85 0.29
CA ASP A 329 19.78 14.82 0.02
C ASP A 329 19.39 15.04 -1.44
N GLY A 330 20.27 14.63 -2.34
CA GLY A 330 20.10 14.80 -3.78
C GLY A 330 19.47 13.54 -4.27
N LEU A 331 18.23 13.62 -4.74
CA LEU A 331 17.70 12.55 -5.58
C LEU A 331 18.76 12.24 -6.64
N SER A 332 19.19 10.98 -6.68
CA SER A 332 20.11 10.56 -7.74
C SER A 332 19.39 10.69 -9.09
N GLU A 333 19.97 11.45 -10.03
CA GLU A 333 19.43 11.66 -11.39
C GLU A 333 19.14 10.36 -12.12
#